data_AF-A0A519T2B9-F1
#
_entry.id   AF-A0A519T2B9-F1
#
_cell.length_a   1.000
_cell.length_b   1.000
_cell.length_c   1.000
_cell.angle_alpha   90.00
_cell.angle_beta   90.00
_cell.angle_gamma   90.00
#
_symmetry.space_group_name_H-M   'P 1'
#
loop_
_entity.id
_entity.type
_entity.pdbx_description
1 polymer ?
#
loop_
_entity_poly.entity_id
_entity_poly.type
_entity_poly.pdbx_seq_one_letter_code
_entity_poly.pdbx_strand_id
1 'polypeptide(L)'
;AKGFIACMALILGGAVGNLLDSIFYGVLYHNAPFGSPTKWFFGQVIDMIYVDIYEGFLPAAWPVVGGKYVSLWPIFNLADSSIFIGVALILLLQGRFFKPEEPVAAGPILAGSSASETA
;
A
#
# COMPACT_ATOMS: atom_id res chain seq x y z
N ALA A 1 -7.36 -3.81 -15.85
CA ALA A 1 -6.89 -4.40 -14.57
C ALA A 1 -5.37 -4.33 -14.31
N LYS A 2 -4.47 -4.22 -15.31
CA LYS A 2 -2.99 -4.30 -15.09
C LYS A 2 -2.42 -3.33 -14.03
N GLY A 3 -2.90 -2.10 -13.96
CA GLY A 3 -2.43 -1.11 -12.97
C GLY A 3 -2.79 -1.46 -11.52
N PHE A 4 -3.94 -2.10 -11.29
CA PHE A 4 -4.32 -2.57 -9.96
C PHE A 4 -3.41 -3.69 -9.47
N ILE A 5 -3.04 -4.63 -10.36
CA ILE A 5 -2.09 -5.71 -10.07
C ILE A 5 -0.72 -5.14 -9.68
N ALA A 6 -0.24 -4.11 -10.39
CA ALA A 6 1.02 -3.44 -10.05
C ALA A 6 0.96 -2.80 -8.66
N CYS A 7 -0.15 -2.14 -8.29
CA CYS A 7 -0.32 -1.58 -6.95
C CYS A 7 -0.34 -2.66 -5.87
N MET A 8 -1.03 -3.78 -6.14
CA MET A 8 -1.06 -4.93 -5.23
C MET A 8 0.34 -5.53 -5.03
N ALA A 9 1.13 -5.62 -6.11
CA ALA A 9 2.52 -6.08 -6.04
C ALA A 9 3.41 -5.15 -5.21
N LEU A 10 3.20 -3.82 -5.30
CA LEU A 10 3.94 -2.84 -4.48
C LEU A 10 3.64 -2.97 -2.98
N ILE A 11 2.37 -3.18 -2.63
CA ILE A 11 1.93 -3.33 -1.24
C ILE A 11 2.45 -4.66 -0.67
N LEU A 12 2.21 -5.76 -1.38
CA LEU A 12 2.65 -7.10 -0.92
C LEU A 12 4.18 -7.19 -0.89
N GLY A 13 4.87 -6.64 -1.90
CA GLY A 13 6.32 -6.59 -1.94
C GLY A 13 6.92 -5.83 -0.75
N GLY A 14 6.34 -4.68 -0.39
CA GLY A 14 6.78 -3.92 0.79
C GLY A 14 6.49 -4.65 2.11
N ALA A 15 5.32 -5.28 2.24
CA ALA A 15 4.98 -6.05 3.44
C ALA A 15 5.93 -7.25 3.64
N VAL A 16 6.27 -7.97 2.56
CA VAL A 16 7.28 -9.03 2.60
C VAL A 16 8.66 -8.44 2.90
N GLY A 17 8.99 -7.28 2.34
CA GLY A 17 10.22 -6.54 2.65
C GLY A 17 10.40 -6.31 4.15
N ASN A 18 9.42 -5.68 4.82
CA ASN A 18 9.47 -5.44 6.27
C ASN A 18 9.54 -6.73 7.10
N LEU A 19 8.87 -7.80 6.65
CA LEU A 19 8.96 -9.11 7.30
C LEU A 19 10.38 -9.67 7.21
N LEU A 20 10.97 -9.68 6.01
CA LEU A 20 12.34 -10.16 5.82
C LEU A 20 13.34 -9.28 6.57
N ASP A 21 13.13 -7.96 6.58
CA ASP A 21 13.97 -7.00 7.30
C ASP A 21 14.00 -7.38 8.80
N SER A 22 12.83 -7.56 9.40
CA SER A 22 12.70 -7.98 10.80
C SER A 22 13.38 -9.31 11.10
N ILE A 23 13.29 -10.30 10.21
CA ILE A 23 13.87 -11.64 10.41
C ILE A 23 15.40 -11.60 10.28
N PHE A 24 15.91 -11.06 9.17
CA PHE A 24 17.34 -11.07 8.87
C PHE A 24 18.11 -10.12 9.79
N TYR A 25 17.61 -8.90 10.00
CA TYR A 25 18.27 -7.95 10.88
C TYR A 25 18.12 -8.33 12.35
N GLY A 26 17.01 -8.97 12.74
CA GLY A 26 16.83 -9.55 14.08
C GLY A 26 17.88 -10.60 14.43
N VAL A 27 18.24 -11.45 13.47
CA VAL A 27 19.25 -12.50 13.65
C VAL A 27 20.67 -11.92 13.54
N LEU A 28 20.95 -11.13 12.50
CA LEU A 28 22.29 -10.65 12.15
C LEU A 28 22.81 -9.57 13.09
N TYR A 29 21.96 -8.63 13.51
CA TYR A 29 22.35 -7.51 14.39
C TYR A 29 21.96 -7.74 15.86
N HIS A 30 21.41 -8.92 16.17
CA HIS A 30 20.88 -9.25 17.50
C HIS A 30 19.86 -8.22 18.02
N ASN A 31 19.12 -7.58 17.11
CA ASN A 31 18.17 -6.50 17.39
C ASN A 31 16.79 -7.02 17.86
N ALA A 32 16.79 -8.16 18.56
CA ALA A 32 15.59 -8.72 19.17
C ALA A 32 15.46 -8.17 20.61
N PRO A 33 14.27 -7.76 21.06
CA PRO A 33 14.07 -7.24 22.41
C PRO A 33 14.55 -8.22 23.49
N PHE A 34 15.12 -7.67 24.58
CA PHE A 34 15.53 -8.43 25.75
C PHE A 34 14.31 -9.11 26.40
N GLY A 35 14.06 -10.37 26.05
CA GLY A 35 12.88 -11.14 26.47
C GLY A 35 12.19 -11.92 25.35
N SER A 36 12.64 -11.78 24.09
CA SER A 36 12.09 -12.59 22.99
C SER A 36 12.46 -14.08 23.14
N PRO A 37 11.51 -15.02 22.93
CA PRO A 37 11.79 -16.46 22.90
C PRO A 37 12.80 -16.86 21.84
N THR A 38 12.84 -16.17 20.70
CA THR A 38 13.74 -16.48 19.56
C THR A 38 14.09 -15.22 18.75
N LYS A 39 15.29 -15.16 18.17
CA LYS A 39 15.74 -14.01 17.36
C LYS A 39 15.12 -13.92 15.96
N TRP A 40 14.47 -15.00 15.50
CA TRP A 40 14.07 -15.17 14.10
C TRP A 40 12.78 -14.43 13.71
N PHE A 41 11.82 -14.23 14.62
CA PHE A 41 10.53 -13.57 14.29
C PHE A 41 10.23 -12.33 15.14
N PHE A 42 11.18 -11.92 15.97
CA PHE A 42 11.00 -10.84 16.94
C PHE A 42 12.03 -9.71 16.74
N GLY A 43 12.77 -9.73 15.62
CA GLY A 43 13.60 -8.59 15.26
C GLY A 43 12.74 -7.40 14.89
N GLN A 44 13.21 -6.22 15.21
CA GLN A 44 12.56 -4.97 14.80
C GLN A 44 12.96 -4.64 13.36
N VAL A 45 12.02 -4.06 12.60
CA VAL A 45 12.31 -3.47 11.28
C VAL A 45 13.34 -2.37 11.47
N ILE A 46 14.33 -2.29 10.56
CA ILE A 46 15.32 -1.22 10.57
C ILE A 46 14.86 -0.12 9.63
N ASP A 47 14.65 1.07 10.17
CA ASP A 47 14.39 2.24 9.35
C ASP A 47 15.72 2.81 8.83
N MET A 48 15.91 2.79 7.51
CA MET A 48 17.20 3.11 6.88
C MET A 48 17.30 4.57 6.41
N ILE A 49 16.17 5.20 6.08
CA ILE A 49 16.14 6.51 5.44
C ILE A 49 15.67 7.55 6.46
N TYR A 50 16.62 8.38 6.90
CA TYR A 50 16.36 9.56 7.71
C TYR A 50 16.44 10.81 6.83
N VAL A 51 15.38 11.62 6.83
CA VAL A 51 15.34 12.90 6.13
C VAL A 51 15.01 13.98 7.14
N ASP A 52 16.00 14.82 7.46
CA ASP A 52 15.80 15.98 8.32
C ASP A 52 15.37 17.20 7.50
N ILE A 53 14.06 17.33 7.26
CA ILE A 53 13.51 18.49 6.54
C ILE A 53 13.28 19.68 7.48
N TYR A 54 12.98 19.41 8.74
CA TYR A 54 12.69 20.45 9.72
C TYR A 54 12.80 19.90 11.14
N GLU A 55 13.71 20.52 11.88
CA GLU A 55 13.86 20.38 13.31
C GLU A 55 13.75 21.76 13.95
N GLY A 56 12.69 21.95 14.73
CA GLY A 56 12.45 23.26 15.31
C GLY A 56 11.20 23.33 16.18
N PHE A 57 11.01 24.51 16.76
CA PHE A 57 9.83 24.83 17.53
C PHE A 57 8.69 25.17 16.59
N LEU A 58 7.60 24.40 16.67
CA LEU A 58 6.39 24.75 15.94
C LEU A 58 5.83 26.10 16.41
N PRO A 59 5.26 26.90 15.50
CA PRO A 59 4.65 28.17 15.85
C PRO A 59 3.65 28.02 17.00
N ALA A 60 3.76 28.85 18.04
CA ALA A 60 2.88 28.81 19.22
C ALA A 60 1.39 29.01 18.86
N ALA A 61 1.11 29.51 17.66
CA ALA A 61 -0.24 29.66 17.11
C ALA A 61 -0.92 28.33 16.71
N TRP A 62 -0.20 27.20 16.70
CA TRP A 62 -0.79 25.91 16.32
C TRP A 62 -1.56 25.27 17.48
N PRO A 63 -2.86 24.95 17.33
CA PRO A 63 -3.76 24.63 18.45
C PRO A 63 -3.54 23.27 19.15
N VAL A 64 -2.46 22.53 18.85
CA VAL A 64 -2.21 21.17 19.40
C VAL A 64 -0.73 20.89 19.66
N VAL A 65 0.17 21.42 18.83
CA VAL A 65 1.62 21.12 18.84
C VAL A 65 2.49 22.38 18.94
N GLY A 66 1.88 23.55 19.08
CA GLY A 66 2.59 24.83 19.18
C GLY A 66 3.56 24.85 20.36
N GLY A 67 4.81 25.28 20.11
CA GLY A 67 5.86 25.40 21.11
C GLY A 67 6.59 24.11 21.49
N LYS A 68 6.24 22.96 20.89
CA LYS A 68 7.03 21.72 21.07
C LYS A 68 8.16 21.65 20.04
N TYR A 69 9.32 21.18 20.48
CA TYR A 69 10.38 20.75 19.59
C TYR A 69 9.93 19.45 18.93
N VAL A 70 9.82 19.48 17.60
CA VAL A 70 9.43 18.29 16.83
C VAL A 70 10.39 18.14 15.65
N SER A 71 10.82 16.91 15.42
CA SER A 71 11.37 16.48 14.13
C SER A 71 10.17 16.08 13.27
N LEU A 72 9.86 16.88 12.24
CA LEU A 72 8.61 16.72 11.48
C LEU A 72 8.59 15.50 10.55
N TRP A 73 9.75 14.88 10.30
CA TRP A 73 9.87 13.76 9.38
C TRP A 73 10.18 12.44 10.10
N PRO A 74 9.32 11.41 9.93
CA PRO A 74 9.62 10.09 10.45
C PRO A 74 10.72 9.42 9.63
N ILE A 75 11.52 8.56 10.29
CA ILE A 75 12.45 7.66 9.63
C ILE A 75 11.62 6.57 8.94
N PHE A 76 11.98 6.19 7.72
CA PHE A 76 11.24 5.18 6.97
C PHE A 76 12.17 4.18 6.25
N ASN A 77 11.64 2.99 5.98
CA ASN A 77 12.29 2.00 5.11
C ASN A 77 11.73 2.12 3.67
N LEU A 78 12.48 1.58 2.69
CA LEU A 78 12.03 1.41 1.31
C LEU A 78 10.73 0.61 1.21
N ALA A 79 10.53 -0.36 2.11
CA ALA A 79 9.29 -1.14 2.21
C ALA A 79 8.07 -0.28 2.55
N ASP A 80 8.17 0.65 3.50
CA ASP A 80 7.07 1.56 3.84
C ASP A 80 6.75 2.51 2.68
N SER A 81 7.79 2.93 1.94
CA SER A 81 7.63 3.74 0.73
C SER A 81 6.86 3.00 -0.36
N SER A 82 7.14 1.71 -0.59
CA SER A 82 6.44 0.93 -1.61
C SER A 82 4.97 0.69 -1.25
N ILE A 83 4.68 0.43 0.03
CA ILE A 83 3.31 0.30 0.54
C ILE A 83 2.56 1.63 0.37
N PHE A 84 3.17 2.75 0.79
CA PHE A 84 2.57 4.06 0.67
C PHE A 84 2.23 4.41 -0.78
N ILE A 85 3.18 4.22 -1.71
CA ILE A 85 2.96 4.48 -3.14
C ILE A 85 1.86 3.56 -3.69
N GLY A 86 1.87 2.27 -3.35
CA GLY A 86 0.87 1.31 -3.80
C GLY A 86 -0.56 1.69 -3.35
N VAL A 87 -0.72 2.07 -2.08
CA VAL A 87 -2.01 2.51 -1.53
C VAL A 87 -2.44 3.85 -2.15
N ALA A 88 -1.52 4.82 -2.24
CA ALA A 88 -1.80 6.13 -2.84
C ALA A 88 -2.28 6.00 -4.29
N LEU A 89 -1.63 5.14 -5.09
CA LEU A 89 -2.04 4.88 -6.47
C LEU A 89 -3.43 4.23 -6.54
N ILE A 90 -3.77 3.31 -5.63
CA ILE A 90 -5.12 2.72 -5.58
C ILE A 90 -6.16 3.80 -5.29
N LEU A 91 -5.92 4.65 -4.28
CA LEU A 91 -6.87 5.70 -3.89
C LEU A 91 -7.06 6.76 -4.97
N LEU A 92 -5.98 7.16 -5.66
CA LEU A 92 -6.03 8.14 -6.75
C LEU A 92 -6.65 7.59 -8.04
N LEU A 93 -6.41 6.32 -8.36
CA LEU A 93 -6.84 5.69 -9.61
C LEU A 93 -8.08 4.77 -9.46
N GLN A 94 -8.71 4.75 -8.28
CA GLN A 94 -9.88 3.90 -7.99
C GLN A 94 -10.99 4.03 -9.06
N GLY A 95 -11.32 5.27 -9.46
CA GLY A 95 -12.38 5.52 -10.45
C GLY A 95 -12.05 5.03 -11.87
N ARG A 96 -10.77 4.76 -12.16
CA ARG A 96 -10.32 4.22 -13.45
C ARG A 96 -10.22 2.69 -13.42
N PHE A 97 -10.04 2.08 -12.25
CA PHE A 97 -10.00 0.63 -12.10
C PHE A 97 -11.39 -0.01 -12.07
N PHE A 98 -12.38 0.68 -11.52
CA PHE A 98 -13.75 0.19 -11.38
C PHE A 98 -14.73 0.89 -12.34
N LYS A 99 -14.40 0.91 -13.65
CA LYS A 99 -15.44 1.26 -14.64
C LYS A 99 -16.45 0.11 -14.67
N PRO A 100 -17.75 0.35 -14.48
CA PRO A 100 -18.76 -0.66 -14.75
C PRO A 100 -18.60 -1.08 -16.21
N GLU A 101 -18.42 -2.37 -16.47
CA GLU A 101 -18.64 -2.88 -17.82
C GLU A 101 -20.09 -2.56 -18.16
N GLU A 102 -20.32 -1.77 -19.20
CA GLU A 102 -21.69 -1.58 -19.69
C GLU A 102 -22.26 -2.97 -20.00
N PRO A 103 -23.47 -3.29 -19.52
CA PRO A 103 -24.11 -4.54 -19.88
C PRO A 103 -24.22 -4.56 -21.39
N VAL A 104 -23.54 -5.54 -22.02
CA VAL A 104 -23.63 -5.81 -23.45
C VAL A 104 -25.12 -5.92 -23.76
N ALA A 105 -25.67 -4.90 -24.42
CA ALA A 105 -27.07 -4.88 -24.79
C ALA A 105 -27.35 -6.16 -25.57
N ALA A 106 -28.22 -7.01 -25.01
CA ALA A 106 -28.69 -8.20 -25.69
C ALA A 106 -29.23 -7.77 -27.05
N GLY A 107 -28.53 -8.16 -28.12
CA GLY A 107 -28.92 -7.85 -29.49
C GLY A 107 -30.35 -8.33 -29.75
N PRO A 108 -31.11 -7.69 -30.65
CA PRO A 108 -32.50 -8.02 -30.89
C PRO A 108 -32.62 -9.49 -31.25
N ILE A 109 -33.27 -10.27 -30.39
CA ILE A 109 -33.61 -11.67 -30.66
C ILE A 109 -34.60 -11.61 -31.83
N LEU A 110 -34.15 -12.09 -32.99
CA LEU A 110 -34.86 -12.05 -34.25
C LEU A 110 -36.32 -12.49 -34.08
N ALA A 111 -37.23 -11.52 -34.14
CA ALA A 111 -38.64 -11.77 -34.32
C ALA A 111 -38.87 -12.11 -35.79
N GLY A 112 -39.29 -13.36 -36.05
CA GLY A 112 -39.98 -13.72 -37.29
C GLY A 112 -39.29 -14.75 -38.16
N SER A 113 -39.58 -16.03 -37.92
CA SER A 113 -39.87 -16.97 -39.01
C SER A 113 -40.75 -18.12 -38.50
N SER A 114 -42.02 -17.81 -38.24
CA SER A 114 -43.09 -18.81 -38.29
C SER A 114 -43.88 -18.57 -39.57
N ALA A 115 -43.73 -19.41 -40.59
CA ALA A 115 -44.80 -19.85 -41.48
C ALA A 115 -44.26 -20.64 -42.69
N SER A 116 -44.93 -21.77 -42.92
CA SER A 116 -45.09 -22.47 -44.21
C SER A 116 -43.96 -23.38 -44.67
N GLU A 117 -44.09 -24.66 -44.31
CA GLU A 117 -43.77 -25.77 -45.23
C GLU A 117 -44.83 -26.87 -45.04
N THR A 118 -45.95 -26.69 -45.74
CA THR A 118 -46.89 -27.73 -46.12
C THR A 118 -47.07 -27.62 -47.64
N ALA A 119 -46.47 -28.53 -48.40
CA ALA A 119 -46.91 -29.00 -49.71
C ALA A 119 -45.99 -30.14 -50.18
#